data_AF-W7YUW8-F1
#
_entry.id   AF-W7YUW8-F1
#
_cell.length_a   1.000
_cell.length_b   1.000
_cell.length_c   1.000
_cell.angle_alpha   90.00
_cell.angle_beta   90.00
_cell.angle_gamma   90.00
#
_symmetry.space_group_name_H-M   'P 1'
#
loop_
_entity.id
_entity.type
_entity.pdbx_description
1 polymer ?
#
loop_
_entity_poly.entity_id
_entity_poly.type
_entity_poly.pdbx_seq_one_letter_code
_entity_poly.pdbx_strand_id
1 'polypeptide(L)'
;MITGAANAMREHMPVLFITGAVPVSTVGLNASQELDADPVFRSVTKYSVTVKNSEDLLHEVVKAVEIAISGVPGPVHVAIPIDVQQGEIQVPIIPNPPTRAPMVPDLDVIRDVAFELTRRESGYIFIGQGVRYSVDQCIELAELLDWPILTSPQAKGFIPEDHPLLAGVFGFAGSENASRLVNEGDGQALLILGSSLGETATNNWNVNLTKDRFTVQMDFDQTVFNRKYKIDIPVLGDINLGLLFLMEELQSLGLPRDKKTVVEKRQVDTAKARNIIRRMYC
;
A
#
# COMPACT_ATOMS: atom_id res chain seq x y z
N MET A 1 2.31 -13.76 -18.92
CA MET A 1 2.78 -13.31 -17.59
C MET A 1 3.16 -11.83 -17.57
N ILE A 2 3.75 -11.26 -18.63
CA ILE A 2 4.15 -9.84 -18.69
C ILE A 2 3.05 -8.83 -18.33
N THR A 3 1.86 -8.95 -18.93
CA THR A 3 0.73 -8.05 -18.61
C THR A 3 0.33 -8.12 -17.13
N GLY A 4 0.38 -9.33 -16.55
CA GLY A 4 0.11 -9.53 -15.12
C GLY A 4 1.18 -8.89 -14.24
N ALA A 5 2.46 -9.02 -14.61
CA ALA A 5 3.56 -8.35 -13.93
C ALA A 5 3.43 -6.83 -14.01
N ALA A 6 3.14 -6.28 -15.19
CA ALA A 6 2.92 -4.86 -15.36
C ALA A 6 1.76 -4.34 -14.49
N ASN A 7 0.65 -5.07 -14.42
CA ASN A 7 -0.46 -4.70 -13.54
C ASN A 7 -0.09 -4.81 -12.05
N ALA A 8 0.62 -5.87 -11.65
CA ALA A 8 1.10 -6.01 -10.28
C ALA A 8 2.06 -4.88 -9.87
N MET A 9 2.92 -4.42 -10.79
CA MET A 9 3.80 -3.28 -10.56
C MET A 9 3.00 -2.00 -10.36
N ARG A 10 2.00 -1.76 -11.23
CA ARG A 10 1.11 -0.60 -11.15
C ARG A 10 0.32 -0.56 -9.83
N GLU A 11 -0.11 -1.72 -9.34
CA GLU A 11 -0.94 -1.84 -8.13
C GLU A 11 -0.15 -2.13 -6.85
N HIS A 12 1.18 -2.04 -6.90
CA HIS A 12 2.09 -2.33 -5.78
C HIS A 12 1.82 -3.70 -5.13
N MET A 13 1.60 -4.72 -5.95
CA MET A 13 1.32 -6.08 -5.49
C MET A 13 2.61 -6.90 -5.42
N PRO A 14 2.96 -7.47 -4.25
CA PRO A 14 4.10 -8.37 -4.12
C PRO A 14 3.76 -9.73 -4.75
N VAL A 15 4.22 -9.96 -5.98
CA VAL A 15 3.98 -11.20 -6.74
C VAL A 15 5.30 -11.78 -7.22
N LEU A 16 5.57 -13.04 -6.89
CA LEU A 16 6.70 -13.80 -7.42
C LEU A 16 6.29 -14.57 -8.68
N PHE A 17 6.83 -14.19 -9.84
CA PHE A 17 6.68 -14.91 -11.09
C PHE A 17 7.83 -15.91 -11.25
N ILE A 18 7.52 -17.20 -11.39
CA ILE A 18 8.50 -18.25 -11.65
C ILE A 18 8.33 -18.75 -13.08
N THR A 19 9.42 -18.79 -13.85
CA THR A 19 9.41 -19.33 -15.22
C THR A 19 10.47 -20.42 -15.37
N GLY A 20 10.23 -21.35 -16.31
CA GLY A 20 11.27 -22.29 -16.74
C GLY A 20 12.17 -21.65 -17.79
N ALA A 21 13.40 -22.16 -17.90
CA ALA A 21 14.32 -21.82 -18.98
C ALA A 21 15.01 -23.07 -19.54
N VAL A 22 15.61 -22.94 -20.73
CA VAL A 22 16.45 -23.99 -21.33
C VAL A 22 17.69 -24.25 -20.47
N PRO A 23 18.34 -25.43 -20.58
CA PRO A 23 19.56 -25.71 -19.83
C PRO A 23 20.63 -24.63 -20.00
N VAL A 24 21.35 -24.30 -18.93
CA VAL A 24 22.36 -23.23 -18.91
C VAL A 24 23.43 -23.45 -19.99
N SER A 25 23.82 -24.72 -20.21
CA SER A 25 24.81 -25.12 -21.21
C SER A 25 24.35 -24.94 -22.67
N THR A 26 23.05 -24.76 -22.89
CA THR A 26 22.45 -24.65 -24.23
C THR A 26 22.07 -23.23 -24.61
N VAL A 27 22.20 -22.28 -23.68
CA VAL A 27 21.91 -20.86 -23.93
C VAL A 27 22.79 -20.33 -25.07
N GLY A 28 22.16 -19.66 -26.04
CA GLY A 28 22.77 -19.13 -27.25
C GLY A 28 22.91 -20.14 -28.38
N LEU A 29 22.52 -21.41 -28.17
CA LEU A 29 22.61 -22.47 -29.18
C LEU A 29 21.32 -22.67 -29.98
N ASN A 30 20.34 -21.76 -29.84
CA ASN A 30 19.02 -21.84 -30.47
C ASN A 30 18.28 -23.11 -30.02
N ALA A 31 18.26 -23.33 -28.71
CA ALA A 31 17.51 -24.43 -28.10
C ALA A 31 16.00 -24.23 -28.31
N SER A 32 15.25 -25.33 -28.32
CA SER A 32 13.79 -25.26 -28.46
C SER A 32 13.19 -24.48 -27.29
N GLN A 33 12.33 -23.51 -27.58
CA GLN A 33 11.69 -22.62 -26.60
C GLN A 33 12.66 -21.72 -25.83
N GLU A 34 13.89 -21.52 -26.33
CA GLU A 34 14.83 -20.58 -25.75
C GLU A 34 14.29 -19.14 -25.81
N LEU A 35 14.23 -18.49 -24.64
CA LEU A 35 13.91 -17.08 -24.47
C LEU A 35 14.69 -16.55 -23.27
N ASP A 36 15.44 -15.47 -23.47
CA ASP A 36 15.99 -14.72 -22.35
C ASP A 36 14.89 -13.88 -21.70
N ALA A 37 14.25 -14.46 -20.68
CA ALA A 37 13.12 -13.85 -19.99
C ALA A 37 13.52 -12.67 -19.10
N ASP A 38 14.78 -12.61 -18.63
CA ASP A 38 15.22 -11.58 -17.69
C ASP A 38 15.00 -10.14 -18.19
N PRO A 39 15.55 -9.73 -19.35
CA PRO A 39 15.36 -8.36 -19.85
C PRO A 39 13.88 -8.03 -20.14
N VAL A 40 13.06 -9.03 -20.48
CA VAL A 40 11.62 -8.83 -20.73
C VAL A 40 10.90 -8.49 -19.42
N PHE A 41 11.12 -9.27 -18.37
CA PHE A 41 10.48 -9.05 -17.07
C PHE A 41 11.05 -7.86 -16.32
N ARG A 42 12.34 -7.54 -16.48
CA ARG A 42 13.00 -6.43 -15.78
C ARG A 42 12.31 -5.08 -15.97
N SER A 43 11.66 -4.87 -17.11
CA SER A 43 10.90 -3.64 -17.41
C SER A 43 9.60 -3.49 -16.60
N VAL A 44 9.06 -4.59 -16.07
CA VAL A 44 7.75 -4.67 -15.42
C VAL A 44 7.81 -5.35 -14.05
N THR A 45 9.01 -5.53 -13.49
CA THR A 45 9.25 -6.11 -12.16
C THR A 45 10.32 -5.33 -11.41
N LYS A 46 10.28 -5.36 -10.08
CA LYS A 46 11.31 -4.76 -9.21
C LYS A 46 12.64 -5.51 -9.31
N TYR A 47 12.55 -6.80 -9.62
CA TYR A 47 13.68 -7.70 -9.71
C TYR A 47 13.38 -8.79 -10.71
N SER A 48 14.35 -9.11 -11.55
CA SER A 48 14.28 -10.22 -12.48
C SER A 48 15.67 -10.87 -12.58
N VAL A 49 15.70 -12.20 -12.60
CA VAL A 49 16.95 -12.97 -12.69
C VAL A 49 16.71 -14.34 -13.33
N THR A 50 17.72 -14.86 -14.01
CA THR A 50 17.81 -16.28 -14.39
C THR A 50 18.88 -16.94 -13.53
N VAL A 51 18.49 -17.93 -12.73
CA VAL A 51 19.40 -18.66 -11.84
C VAL A 51 20.28 -19.60 -12.68
N LYS A 52 21.59 -19.62 -12.44
CA LYS A 52 22.55 -20.39 -13.25
C LYS A 52 23.10 -21.63 -12.55
N ASN A 53 22.99 -21.72 -11.23
CA ASN A 53 23.46 -22.86 -10.45
C ASN A 53 22.38 -23.30 -9.46
N SER A 54 22.25 -24.61 -9.23
CA SER A 54 21.27 -25.16 -8.27
C SER A 54 21.54 -24.73 -6.82
N GLU A 55 22.81 -24.51 -6.46
CA GLU A 55 23.20 -24.05 -5.11
C GLU A 55 22.67 -22.64 -4.78
N ASP A 56 22.46 -21.79 -5.79
CA ASP A 56 22.03 -20.40 -5.62
C ASP A 56 20.50 -20.26 -5.53
N LEU A 57 19.74 -21.27 -5.95
CA LEU A 57 18.30 -21.15 -6.22
C LEU A 57 17.51 -20.68 -5.00
N LEU A 58 17.71 -21.31 -3.84
CA LEU A 58 16.95 -20.97 -2.64
C LEU A 58 17.25 -19.55 -2.15
N HIS A 59 18.51 -19.13 -2.21
CA HIS A 59 18.93 -17.79 -1.84
C HIS A 59 18.32 -16.73 -2.77
N GLU A 60 18.36 -16.96 -4.08
CA GLU A 60 17.79 -16.02 -5.05
C GLU A 60 16.26 -15.91 -4.95
N VAL A 61 15.55 -17.01 -4.64
CA VAL A 61 14.11 -16.95 -4.36
C VAL A 61 13.83 -16.10 -3.12
N VAL A 62 14.58 -16.28 -2.03
CA VAL A 62 14.38 -15.51 -0.79
C VAL A 62 14.65 -14.03 -1.01
N LYS A 63 15.77 -13.70 -1.66
CA LYS A 63 16.09 -12.33 -2.07
C LYS A 63 15.03 -11.72 -2.98
N ALA A 64 14.49 -12.48 -3.93
CA ALA A 64 13.38 -12.00 -4.76
C ALA A 64 12.15 -11.67 -3.91
N VAL A 65 11.79 -12.52 -2.94
CA VAL A 65 10.66 -12.25 -2.02
C VAL A 65 10.95 -11.04 -1.12
N GLU A 66 12.17 -10.88 -0.59
CA GLU A 66 12.59 -9.69 0.16
C GLU A 66 12.40 -8.41 -0.67
N ILE A 67 12.82 -8.44 -1.93
CA ILE A 67 12.64 -7.31 -2.84
C ILE A 67 11.14 -7.09 -3.13
N ALA A 68 10.35 -8.15 -3.32
CA ALA A 68 8.92 -8.04 -3.61
C ALA A 68 8.16 -7.29 -2.51
N ILE A 69 8.49 -7.55 -1.24
CA ILE A 69 7.79 -6.97 -0.09
C ILE A 69 8.43 -5.68 0.44
N SER A 70 9.71 -5.41 0.19
CA SER A 70 10.41 -4.23 0.72
C SER A 70 9.93 -2.89 0.14
N GLY A 71 10.06 -1.81 0.92
CA GLY A 71 9.72 -0.45 0.49
C GLY A 71 8.29 -0.35 -0.06
N VAL A 72 8.17 0.16 -1.28
CA VAL A 72 6.96 0.06 -2.11
C VAL A 72 6.87 -1.37 -2.67
N PRO A 73 5.88 -2.19 -2.26
CA PRO A 73 5.80 -3.58 -2.72
C PRO A 73 5.59 -3.68 -4.24
N GLY A 74 5.98 -4.80 -4.83
CA GLY A 74 5.83 -4.99 -6.27
C GLY A 74 6.30 -6.36 -6.75
N PRO A 75 6.09 -6.67 -8.03
CA PRO A 75 6.35 -7.99 -8.58
C PRO A 75 7.83 -8.22 -8.81
N VAL A 76 8.22 -9.50 -8.75
CA VAL A 76 9.58 -9.99 -9.02
C VAL A 76 9.51 -11.23 -9.91
N HIS A 77 10.59 -11.54 -10.59
CA HIS A 77 10.68 -12.67 -11.53
C HIS A 77 11.94 -13.50 -11.27
N VAL A 78 11.79 -14.82 -11.27
CA VAL A 78 12.90 -15.78 -11.17
C VAL A 78 12.71 -16.84 -12.26
N ALA A 79 13.60 -16.85 -13.24
CA ALA A 79 13.68 -17.93 -14.23
C ALA A 79 14.60 -19.05 -13.71
N ILE A 80 14.13 -20.28 -13.80
CA ILE A 80 14.81 -21.47 -13.30
C ILE A 80 15.05 -22.44 -14.48
N PRO A 81 16.27 -22.52 -15.02
CA PRO A 81 16.64 -23.52 -16.03
C PRO A 81 16.34 -24.95 -15.60
N ILE A 82 15.98 -25.82 -16.54
CA ILE A 82 15.60 -27.21 -16.21
C ILE A 82 16.73 -28.02 -15.57
N ASP A 83 17.98 -27.79 -15.98
CA ASP A 83 19.16 -28.40 -15.38
C ASP A 83 19.42 -27.88 -13.95
N VAL A 84 19.13 -26.60 -13.70
CA VAL A 84 19.14 -26.03 -12.34
C VAL A 84 18.05 -26.65 -11.46
N GLN A 85 16.85 -26.88 -12.00
CA GLN A 85 15.74 -27.54 -11.28
C GLN A 85 16.06 -28.99 -10.91
N GLN A 86 16.78 -29.70 -11.78
CA GLN A 86 17.13 -31.11 -11.62
C GLN A 86 18.45 -31.33 -10.88
N GLY A 87 19.26 -30.28 -10.71
CA GLY A 87 20.55 -30.38 -10.05
C GLY A 87 20.43 -30.72 -8.57
N GLU A 88 21.25 -31.67 -8.13
CA GLU A 88 21.31 -32.08 -6.73
C GLU A 88 22.17 -31.10 -5.92
N ILE A 89 21.70 -30.75 -4.71
CA ILE A 89 22.43 -29.92 -3.75
C ILE A 89 22.63 -30.68 -2.43
N GLN A 90 23.78 -30.48 -1.80
CA GLN A 90 24.02 -31.03 -0.46
C GLN A 90 23.13 -30.31 0.56
N VAL A 91 22.58 -31.07 1.52
CA VAL A 91 21.66 -30.66 2.62
C VAL A 91 21.14 -29.22 2.49
N PRO A 92 19.95 -29.00 1.91
CA PRO A 92 19.46 -27.65 1.64
C PRO A 92 19.23 -26.88 2.94
N ILE A 93 19.90 -25.73 3.09
CA ILE A 93 19.55 -24.75 4.12
C ILE A 93 18.34 -23.97 3.60
N ILE A 94 17.16 -24.22 4.16
CA ILE A 94 15.94 -23.48 3.83
C ILE A 94 15.95 -22.16 4.62
N PRO A 95 16.04 -20.99 3.97
CA PRO A 95 16.07 -19.72 4.69
C PRO A 95 14.68 -19.39 5.25
N ASN A 96 14.65 -18.59 6.31
CA ASN A 96 13.38 -18.11 6.87
C ASN A 96 12.64 -17.24 5.85
N PRO A 97 11.29 -17.26 5.83
CA PRO A 97 10.52 -16.31 5.03
C PRO A 97 10.87 -14.88 5.43
N PRO A 98 11.12 -13.99 4.46
CA PRO A 98 11.48 -12.62 4.76
C PRO A 98 10.30 -11.83 5.32
N THR A 99 10.60 -10.83 6.12
CA THR A 99 9.63 -9.90 6.69
C THR A 99 9.91 -8.50 6.22
N ARG A 100 8.87 -7.77 5.79
CA ARG A 100 8.99 -6.36 5.43
C ARG A 100 9.29 -5.53 6.68
N ALA A 101 10.36 -4.74 6.65
CA ALA A 101 10.61 -3.75 7.68
C ALA A 101 9.52 -2.66 7.66
N PRO A 102 8.93 -2.30 8.80
CA PRO A 102 7.90 -1.27 8.84
C PRO A 102 8.49 0.11 8.51
N MET A 103 7.73 0.90 7.78
CA MET A 103 8.04 2.31 7.50
C MET A 103 7.26 3.17 8.50
N VAL A 104 7.93 3.58 9.58
CA VAL A 104 7.31 4.39 10.64
C VAL A 104 7.22 5.85 10.15
N PRO A 105 6.04 6.48 10.19
CA PRO A 105 5.92 7.89 9.84
C PRO A 105 6.59 8.79 10.89
N ASP A 106 6.99 9.98 10.46
CA ASP A 106 7.50 11.00 11.37
C ASP A 106 6.42 11.42 12.37
N LEU A 107 6.70 11.25 13.67
CA LEU A 107 5.74 11.50 14.73
C LEU A 107 5.46 12.99 14.92
N ASP A 108 6.39 13.89 14.59
CA ASP A 108 6.14 15.32 14.64
C ASP A 108 5.16 15.73 13.54
N VAL A 109 5.30 15.14 12.34
CA VAL A 109 4.34 15.32 11.25
C VAL A 109 2.95 14.79 11.65
N ILE A 110 2.86 13.64 12.32
CA ILE A 110 1.59 13.12 12.82
C ILE A 110 0.93 14.08 13.83
N ARG A 111 1.71 14.69 14.72
CA ARG A 111 1.20 15.69 15.68
C ARG A 111 0.69 16.93 14.98
N ASP A 112 1.41 17.42 13.98
CA ASP A 112 0.97 18.56 13.16
C ASP A 112 -0.36 18.25 12.45
N VAL A 113 -0.49 17.05 11.87
CA VAL A 113 -1.75 16.58 11.30
C VAL A 113 -2.86 16.57 12.35
N ALA A 114 -2.64 15.94 13.51
CA ALA A 114 -3.65 15.86 14.56
C ALA A 114 -4.11 17.26 15.00
N PHE A 115 -3.16 18.16 15.26
CA PHE A 115 -3.42 19.55 15.64
C PHE A 115 -4.27 20.27 14.59
N GLU A 116 -3.92 20.16 13.32
CA GLU A 116 -4.68 20.77 12.23
C GLU A 116 -6.10 20.17 12.15
N LEU A 117 -6.25 18.84 12.20
CA LEU A 117 -7.57 18.20 12.13
C LEU A 117 -8.50 18.66 13.27
N THR A 118 -8.00 18.82 14.50
CA THR A 118 -8.83 19.30 15.63
C THR A 118 -9.39 20.71 15.46
N ARG A 119 -8.83 21.51 14.54
CA ARG A 119 -9.25 22.89 14.28
C ARG A 119 -10.32 22.98 13.19
N ARG A 120 -10.72 21.85 12.61
CA ARG A 120 -11.64 21.77 11.47
C ARG A 120 -12.90 21.05 11.89
N GLU A 121 -14.03 21.69 11.61
CA GLU A 121 -15.34 21.19 12.04
C GLU A 121 -15.87 20.09 11.12
N SER A 122 -15.36 20.01 9.89
CA SER A 122 -15.81 19.05 8.88
C SER A 122 -14.69 18.69 7.91
N GLY A 123 -14.79 17.50 7.32
CA GLY A 123 -13.86 17.04 6.30
C GLY A 123 -14.28 15.70 5.74
N TYR A 124 -13.50 15.19 4.78
CA TYR A 124 -13.77 13.93 4.10
C TYR A 124 -12.57 12.99 4.22
N ILE A 125 -12.83 11.69 4.25
CA ILE A 125 -11.79 10.66 4.17
C ILE A 125 -11.86 10.01 2.80
N PHE A 126 -10.83 10.18 1.98
CA PHE A 126 -10.70 9.57 0.66
C PHE A 126 -9.77 8.36 0.72
N ILE A 127 -10.36 7.18 0.57
CA ILE A 127 -9.69 5.88 0.70
C ILE A 127 -9.29 5.34 -0.67
N GLY A 128 -8.01 5.01 -0.84
CA GLY A 128 -7.48 4.24 -1.97
C GLY A 128 -7.15 2.79 -1.61
N GLN A 129 -6.62 2.04 -2.58
CA GLN A 129 -6.32 0.61 -2.42
C GLN A 129 -5.25 0.31 -1.36
N GLY A 130 -4.40 1.29 -1.04
CA GLY A 130 -3.30 1.15 -0.09
C GLY A 130 -3.77 0.86 1.35
N VAL A 131 -5.06 1.06 1.66
CA VAL A 131 -5.62 0.76 2.98
C VAL A 131 -6.02 -0.71 3.16
N ARG A 132 -5.77 -1.60 2.20
CA ARG A 132 -6.26 -3.00 2.19
C ARG A 132 -6.09 -3.73 3.54
N TYR A 133 -5.02 -3.45 4.28
CA TYR A 133 -4.73 -4.05 5.58
C TYR A 133 -4.95 -3.09 6.77
N SER A 134 -5.76 -2.06 6.57
CA SER A 134 -6.03 -0.97 7.52
C SER A 134 -7.48 -0.47 7.46
N VAL A 135 -8.38 -1.27 6.87
CA VAL A 135 -9.79 -0.92 6.68
C VAL A 135 -10.46 -0.59 8.01
N ASP A 136 -10.30 -1.45 9.03
CA ASP A 136 -10.90 -1.26 10.35
C ASP A 136 -10.41 0.04 11.00
N GLN A 137 -9.13 0.37 10.87
CA GLN A 137 -8.55 1.63 11.37
C GLN A 137 -9.07 2.85 10.60
N CYS A 138 -9.33 2.73 9.30
CA CYS A 138 -9.93 3.81 8.53
C CYS A 138 -11.38 4.08 8.96
N ILE A 139 -12.17 3.03 9.17
CA ILE A 139 -13.54 3.14 9.69
C ILE A 139 -13.52 3.81 11.06
N GLU A 140 -12.64 3.34 11.94
CA GLU A 140 -12.53 3.91 13.27
C GLU A 140 -12.11 5.39 13.27
N LEU A 141 -11.18 5.78 12.39
CA LEU A 141 -10.81 7.19 12.23
C LEU A 141 -12.00 8.01 11.71
N ALA A 142 -12.78 7.47 10.79
CA ALA A 142 -14.00 8.13 10.28
C ALA A 142 -15.03 8.34 11.38
N GLU A 143 -15.27 7.31 12.21
CA GLU A 143 -16.18 7.39 13.36
C GLU A 143 -15.68 8.39 14.43
N LEU A 144 -14.36 8.43 14.66
CA LEU A 144 -13.75 9.37 15.60
C LEU A 144 -13.90 10.84 15.17
N LEU A 145 -13.81 11.09 13.86
CA LEU A 145 -13.94 12.43 13.27
C LEU A 145 -15.38 12.79 12.89
N ASP A 146 -16.28 11.81 12.82
CA ASP A 146 -17.61 11.89 12.21
C ASP A 146 -17.56 12.41 10.75
N TRP A 147 -16.58 11.94 9.99
CA TRP A 147 -16.34 12.39 8.61
C TRP A 147 -16.79 11.34 7.59
N PRO A 148 -17.48 11.73 6.50
CA PRO A 148 -17.88 10.80 5.46
C PRO A 148 -16.67 10.22 4.73
N ILE A 149 -16.81 8.95 4.36
CA ILE A 149 -15.82 8.17 3.63
C ILE A 149 -16.18 8.14 2.15
N LEU A 150 -15.23 8.53 1.31
CA LEU A 150 -15.23 8.41 -0.14
C LEU A 150 -14.22 7.32 -0.50
N THR A 151 -14.58 6.38 -1.37
CA THR A 151 -13.63 5.36 -1.86
C THR A 151 -13.24 5.64 -3.30
N SER A 152 -12.00 5.37 -3.68
CA SER A 152 -11.64 5.25 -5.10
C SER A 152 -12.33 4.02 -5.72
N PRO A 153 -12.42 3.90 -7.07
CA PRO A 153 -12.95 2.70 -7.70
C PRO A 153 -12.21 1.42 -7.29
N GLN A 154 -10.89 1.50 -7.08
CA GLN A 154 -10.06 0.37 -6.64
C GLN A 154 -10.28 -0.04 -5.18
N ALA A 155 -10.80 0.87 -4.35
CA ALA A 155 -11.10 0.63 -2.95
C ALA A 155 -12.58 0.26 -2.71
N LYS A 156 -13.39 0.16 -3.77
CA LYS A 156 -14.79 -0.26 -3.65
C LYS A 156 -14.87 -1.62 -2.97
N GLY A 157 -15.76 -1.73 -1.98
CA GLY A 157 -15.99 -2.96 -1.22
C GLY A 157 -15.04 -3.16 -0.04
N PHE A 158 -14.13 -2.21 0.24
CA PHE A 158 -13.39 -2.21 1.49
C PHE A 158 -14.28 -1.81 2.67
N ILE A 159 -15.12 -0.79 2.49
CA ILE A 159 -16.08 -0.36 3.51
C ILE A 159 -17.41 -1.09 3.30
N PRO A 160 -18.08 -1.58 4.37
CA PRO A 160 -19.44 -2.12 4.25
C PRO A 160 -20.38 -1.11 3.59
N GLU A 161 -21.16 -1.56 2.61
CA GLU A 161 -22.03 -0.68 1.80
C GLU A 161 -23.19 -0.06 2.61
N ASP A 162 -23.50 -0.62 3.78
CA ASP A 162 -24.49 -0.13 4.74
C ASP A 162 -23.88 0.74 5.86
N HIS A 163 -22.58 1.00 5.83
CA HIS A 163 -21.92 1.85 6.82
C HIS A 163 -22.44 3.29 6.72
N PRO A 164 -22.88 3.93 7.83
CA PRO A 164 -23.58 5.22 7.79
C PRO A 164 -22.71 6.37 7.26
N LEU A 165 -21.40 6.31 7.48
CA LEU A 165 -20.45 7.31 6.97
C LEU A 165 -19.99 7.05 5.53
N LEU A 166 -20.36 5.93 4.89
CA LEU A 166 -19.94 5.68 3.51
C LEU A 166 -20.76 6.56 2.55
N ALA A 167 -20.10 7.52 1.91
CA ALA A 167 -20.71 8.37 0.89
C ALA A 167 -20.74 7.73 -0.50
N GLY A 168 -19.92 6.70 -0.71
CA GLY A 168 -19.82 5.91 -1.94
C GLY A 168 -18.51 6.10 -2.69
N VAL A 169 -18.49 5.59 -3.92
CA VAL A 169 -17.32 5.67 -4.80
C VAL A 169 -17.23 7.06 -5.42
N PHE A 170 -16.08 7.74 -5.30
CA PHE A 170 -15.74 8.93 -6.09
C PHE A 170 -14.76 8.54 -7.21
N GLY A 171 -14.91 9.16 -8.39
CA GLY A 171 -14.10 8.84 -9.56
C GLY A 171 -14.95 8.53 -10.79
N PHE A 172 -14.34 7.89 -11.79
CA PHE A 172 -15.05 7.41 -12.98
C PHE A 172 -16.14 6.43 -12.60
N ALA A 173 -17.34 6.64 -13.16
CA ALA A 173 -18.54 5.89 -12.82
C ALA A 173 -18.83 5.84 -11.31
N GLY A 174 -18.41 6.88 -10.58
CA GLY A 174 -18.67 7.03 -9.16
C GLY A 174 -20.14 7.33 -8.85
N SER A 175 -20.48 7.27 -7.57
CA SER A 175 -21.80 7.62 -7.07
C SER A 175 -22.06 9.14 -7.17
N GLU A 176 -23.32 9.51 -7.39
CA GLU A 176 -23.76 10.90 -7.41
C GLU A 176 -23.53 11.58 -6.06
N ASN A 177 -23.78 10.87 -4.95
CA ASN A 177 -23.59 11.39 -3.61
C ASN A 177 -22.12 11.76 -3.32
N ALA A 178 -21.18 10.87 -3.62
CA ALA A 178 -19.76 11.15 -3.47
C ALA A 178 -19.30 12.32 -4.37
N SER A 179 -19.81 12.37 -5.60
CA SER A 179 -19.52 13.45 -6.55
C SER A 179 -20.02 14.81 -6.05
N ARG A 180 -21.22 14.85 -5.47
CA ARG A 180 -21.81 16.05 -4.88
C ARG A 180 -21.01 16.56 -3.68
N LEU A 181 -20.60 15.67 -2.76
CA LEU A 181 -19.76 16.06 -1.60
C LEU A 181 -18.44 16.72 -2.04
N VAL A 182 -17.80 16.16 -3.08
CA VAL A 182 -16.54 16.72 -3.59
C VAL A 182 -16.75 18.05 -4.34
N ASN A 183 -17.75 18.12 -5.23
CA ASN A 183 -17.93 19.28 -6.10
C ASN A 183 -18.65 20.46 -5.45
N GLU A 184 -19.60 20.18 -4.55
CA GLU A 184 -20.51 21.18 -3.98
C GLU A 184 -20.40 21.26 -2.45
N GLY A 185 -19.84 20.25 -1.80
CA GLY A 185 -19.74 20.22 -0.35
C GLY A 185 -18.62 21.10 0.20
N ASP A 186 -18.79 21.51 1.46
CA ASP A 186 -18.02 22.54 2.16
C ASP A 186 -17.02 21.98 3.20
N GLY A 187 -16.73 20.67 3.13
CA GLY A 187 -15.76 20.03 4.02
C GLY A 187 -14.41 20.76 4.03
N GLN A 188 -13.92 21.12 5.21
CA GLN A 188 -12.72 21.97 5.39
C GLN A 188 -11.40 21.20 5.26
N ALA A 189 -11.45 19.87 5.33
CA ALA A 189 -10.29 19.00 5.18
C ALA A 189 -10.56 17.78 4.29
N LEU A 190 -9.47 17.23 3.76
CA LEU A 190 -9.45 15.97 3.02
C LEU A 190 -8.29 15.11 3.51
N LEU A 191 -8.61 13.94 4.06
CA LEU A 191 -7.64 12.90 4.40
C LEU A 191 -7.57 11.87 3.28
N ILE A 192 -6.50 11.88 2.51
CA ILE A 192 -6.23 10.90 1.46
C ILE A 192 -5.41 9.77 2.06
N LEU A 193 -5.95 8.55 2.06
CA LEU A 193 -5.33 7.38 2.67
C LEU A 193 -5.01 6.34 1.60
N GLY A 194 -3.72 6.07 1.36
CA GLY A 194 -3.27 4.98 0.48
C GLY A 194 -3.77 5.09 -0.97
N SER A 195 -3.76 6.30 -1.52
CA SER A 195 -4.19 6.56 -2.90
C SER A 195 -3.15 7.34 -3.68
N SER A 196 -2.85 6.86 -4.89
CA SER A 196 -1.97 7.55 -5.84
C SER A 196 -2.66 8.68 -6.61
N LEU A 197 -3.97 8.91 -6.35
CA LEU A 197 -4.78 9.97 -6.97
C LEU A 197 -4.71 9.92 -8.51
N GLY A 198 -4.84 8.70 -9.07
CA GLY A 198 -4.89 8.46 -10.51
C GLY A 198 -6.18 8.97 -11.16
N GLU A 199 -6.16 9.06 -12.49
CA GLU A 199 -7.25 9.62 -13.31
C GLU A 199 -8.64 9.07 -12.96
N THR A 200 -8.76 7.74 -12.87
CA THR A 200 -10.03 7.08 -12.55
C THR A 200 -10.48 7.32 -11.12
N ALA A 201 -9.53 7.46 -10.18
CA ALA A 201 -9.81 7.71 -8.78
C ALA A 201 -10.28 9.15 -8.52
N THR A 202 -9.86 10.09 -9.36
CA THR A 202 -10.09 11.52 -9.14
C THR A 202 -11.01 12.15 -10.17
N ASN A 203 -11.67 11.34 -10.99
CA ASN A 203 -12.56 11.76 -12.05
C ASN A 203 -11.89 12.75 -13.01
N ASN A 204 -10.83 12.30 -13.69
CA ASN A 204 -10.03 13.10 -14.63
C ASN A 204 -9.35 14.31 -13.96
N TRP A 205 -8.65 14.05 -12.85
CA TRP A 205 -7.93 15.07 -12.06
C TRP A 205 -8.81 16.26 -11.68
N ASN A 206 -10.03 15.98 -11.22
CA ASN A 206 -10.97 16.99 -10.78
C ASN A 206 -10.35 17.87 -9.68
N VAL A 207 -10.16 19.16 -9.97
CA VAL A 207 -9.57 20.14 -9.05
C VAL A 207 -10.42 20.36 -7.80
N ASN A 208 -11.73 20.10 -7.89
CA ASN A 208 -12.63 20.24 -6.75
C ASN A 208 -12.34 19.22 -5.64
N LEU A 209 -11.55 18.16 -5.90
CA LEU A 209 -11.16 17.22 -4.85
C LEU A 209 -10.44 17.94 -3.70
N THR A 210 -9.52 18.84 -4.01
CA THR A 210 -8.68 19.53 -3.00
C THR A 210 -8.99 21.02 -2.87
N LYS A 211 -9.88 21.56 -3.71
CA LYS A 211 -10.21 22.99 -3.74
C LYS A 211 -10.73 23.46 -2.38
N ASP A 212 -10.12 24.51 -1.84
CA ASP A 212 -10.49 25.15 -0.57
C ASP A 212 -10.49 24.22 0.65
N ARG A 213 -9.71 23.12 0.60
CA ARG A 213 -9.58 22.15 1.69
C ARG A 213 -8.14 22.03 2.13
N PHE A 214 -7.94 21.84 3.43
CA PHE A 214 -6.67 21.38 3.94
C PHE A 214 -6.48 19.89 3.63
N THR A 215 -5.35 19.54 3.06
CA THR A 215 -5.12 18.21 2.50
C THR A 215 -3.97 17.50 3.18
N VAL A 216 -4.27 16.29 3.65
CA VAL A 216 -3.27 15.36 4.16
C VAL A 216 -3.28 14.14 3.26
N GLN A 217 -2.10 13.71 2.83
CA GLN A 217 -1.96 12.46 2.07
C GLN A 217 -1.03 11.52 2.82
N MET A 218 -1.56 10.38 3.24
CA MET A 218 -0.79 9.30 3.85
C MET A 218 -0.53 8.22 2.81
N ASP A 219 0.74 7.90 2.57
CA ASP A 219 1.15 6.84 1.65
C ASP A 219 2.57 6.34 2.00
N PHE A 220 2.88 5.09 1.63
CA PHE A 220 4.22 4.54 1.78
C PHE A 220 5.09 4.82 0.53
N ASP A 221 4.49 5.25 -0.59
CA ASP A 221 5.20 5.67 -1.80
C ASP A 221 5.38 7.20 -1.81
N GLN A 222 6.59 7.67 -1.49
CA GLN A 222 6.92 9.10 -1.52
C GLN A 222 6.61 9.78 -2.87
N THR A 223 6.60 9.03 -3.97
CA THR A 223 6.43 9.60 -5.30
C THR A 223 4.99 10.01 -5.57
N VAL A 224 4.00 9.60 -4.76
CA VAL A 224 2.60 9.99 -4.97
C VAL A 224 2.29 11.40 -4.50
N PHE A 225 3.05 11.92 -3.53
CA PHE A 225 2.84 13.23 -2.94
C PHE A 225 3.11 14.35 -3.94
N ASN A 226 2.26 15.38 -3.92
CA ASN A 226 2.36 16.55 -4.80
C ASN A 226 2.43 16.23 -6.32
N ARG A 227 2.09 14.99 -6.73
CA ARG A 227 2.23 14.57 -8.13
C ARG A 227 1.17 15.20 -9.04
N LYS A 228 -0.02 15.50 -8.50
CA LYS A 228 -1.15 16.10 -9.26
C LYS A 228 -1.85 17.21 -8.51
N TYR A 229 -2.04 17.02 -7.21
CA TYR A 229 -2.63 18.00 -6.30
C TYR A 229 -1.57 18.49 -5.34
N LYS A 230 -1.62 19.77 -4.99
CA LYS A 230 -0.83 20.30 -3.88
C LYS A 230 -1.37 19.68 -2.59
N ILE A 231 -0.48 19.10 -1.79
CA ILE A 231 -0.78 18.50 -0.48
C ILE A 231 -0.18 19.39 0.60
N ASP A 232 -0.96 19.74 1.62
CA ASP A 232 -0.50 20.58 2.72
C ASP A 232 0.43 19.80 3.66
N ILE A 233 0.04 18.57 4.04
CA ILE A 233 0.91 17.68 4.82
C ILE A 233 1.00 16.28 4.19
N PRO A 234 2.13 15.92 3.56
CA PRO A 234 2.42 14.54 3.18
C PRO A 234 2.93 13.74 4.38
N VAL A 235 2.34 12.56 4.60
CA VAL A 235 2.75 11.63 5.66
C VAL A 235 3.32 10.38 5.00
N LEU A 236 4.65 10.30 4.94
CA LEU A 236 5.37 9.13 4.41
C LEU A 236 5.42 8.04 5.49
N GLY A 237 4.80 6.90 5.23
CA GLY A 237 4.86 5.76 6.13
C GLY A 237 3.81 4.70 5.85
N ASP A 238 3.88 3.62 6.59
CA ASP A 238 2.87 2.57 6.52
C ASP A 238 1.54 3.09 7.08
N ILE A 239 0.47 2.93 6.30
CA ILE A 239 -0.86 3.45 6.61
C ILE A 239 -1.36 2.99 7.99
N ASN A 240 -1.18 1.71 8.32
CA ASN A 240 -1.61 1.17 9.61
C ASN A 240 -0.92 1.87 10.80
N LEU A 241 0.35 2.24 10.66
CA LEU A 241 1.10 2.95 11.69
C LEU A 241 0.71 4.44 11.73
N GLY A 242 0.58 5.08 10.56
CA GLY A 242 0.11 6.47 10.47
C GLY A 242 -1.26 6.66 11.11
N LEU A 243 -2.22 5.78 10.80
CA LEU A 243 -3.55 5.81 11.40
C LEU A 243 -3.51 5.53 12.90
N LEU A 244 -2.70 4.56 13.35
CA LEU A 244 -2.56 4.25 14.77
C LEU A 244 -2.07 5.47 15.56
N PHE A 245 -0.97 6.08 15.14
CA PHE A 245 -0.41 7.23 15.84
C PHE A 245 -1.30 8.47 15.73
N LEU A 246 -1.92 8.71 14.57
CA LEU A 246 -2.86 9.82 14.41
C LEU A 246 -4.04 9.68 15.37
N MET A 247 -4.63 8.50 15.50
CA MET A 247 -5.73 8.28 16.45
C MET A 247 -5.30 8.44 17.91
N GLU A 248 -4.08 8.00 18.27
CA GLU A 248 -3.53 8.22 19.61
C GLU A 248 -3.36 9.72 19.91
N GLU A 249 -2.89 10.51 18.95
CA GLU A 249 -2.73 11.97 19.10
C GLU A 249 -4.08 12.72 19.09
N LEU A 250 -5.04 12.35 18.24
CA LEU A 250 -6.38 12.95 18.26
C LEU A 250 -7.09 12.71 19.61
N GLN A 251 -6.89 11.54 20.22
CA GLN A 251 -7.41 11.23 21.55
C GLN A 251 -6.71 12.04 22.64
N SER A 252 -5.40 12.28 22.52
CA SER A 252 -4.65 13.11 23.47
C SER A 252 -5.13 14.58 23.44
N LEU A 253 -5.57 15.04 22.27
CA LEU A 253 -6.16 16.37 22.05
C LEU A 253 -7.65 16.47 22.42
N GLY A 254 -8.27 15.39 22.90
CA GLY A 254 -9.60 15.42 23.50
C GLY A 254 -10.75 14.96 22.61
N LEU A 255 -10.50 14.38 21.44
CA LEU A 255 -11.55 13.69 20.65
C LEU A 255 -11.88 12.33 21.31
N PRO A 256 -13.10 12.14 21.84
CA PRO A 256 -13.44 10.93 22.58
C PRO A 256 -13.64 9.75 21.63
N ARG A 257 -13.11 8.58 22.00
CA ARG A 257 -13.36 7.32 21.31
C ARG A 257 -14.67 6.72 21.81
N ASP A 258 -15.66 6.52 20.95
CA ASP A 258 -16.86 5.79 21.37
C ASP A 258 -16.51 4.30 21.60
N LYS A 259 -16.88 3.77 22.77
CA LYS A 259 -16.32 2.50 23.28
C LYS A 259 -16.97 1.24 22.68
N LYS A 260 -17.91 1.37 21.73
CA LYS A 260 -18.84 0.28 21.40
C LYS A 260 -18.30 -0.83 20.49
N THR A 261 -17.20 -0.66 19.75
CA THR A 261 -16.92 -1.59 18.62
C THR A 261 -15.65 -2.45 18.74
N VAL A 262 -14.93 -2.41 19.87
CA VAL A 262 -13.48 -2.69 19.83
C VAL A 262 -12.98 -3.97 20.52
N VAL A 263 -13.74 -4.53 21.46
CA VAL A 263 -13.10 -5.24 22.60
C VAL A 263 -12.39 -6.55 22.24
N GLU A 264 -12.69 -7.24 21.13
CA GLU A 264 -12.24 -8.63 20.97
C GLU A 264 -10.97 -8.86 20.11
N LYS A 265 -10.50 -7.91 19.27
CA LYS A 265 -9.34 -8.17 18.38
C LYS A 265 -8.03 -7.44 18.74
N ARG A 266 -8.04 -6.45 19.64
CA ARG A 266 -6.93 -5.49 19.81
C ARG A 266 -5.67 -5.98 20.53
N GLN A 267 -5.69 -7.06 21.29
CA GLN A 267 -4.54 -7.36 22.16
C GLN A 267 -3.28 -7.85 21.42
N VAL A 268 -3.39 -8.30 20.16
CA VAL A 268 -2.27 -8.96 19.46
C VAL A 268 -1.41 -7.98 18.64
N ASP A 269 -2.00 -6.95 18.02
CA ASP A 269 -1.26 -6.07 17.09
C ASP A 269 -0.60 -4.87 17.78
N THR A 270 -1.21 -4.30 18.83
CA THR A 270 -0.64 -3.15 19.55
C THR A 270 0.61 -3.52 20.34
N ALA A 271 0.68 -4.76 20.85
CA ALA A 271 1.85 -5.28 21.56
C ALA A 271 3.06 -5.47 20.62
N LYS A 272 2.83 -5.86 19.36
CA LYS A 272 3.88 -5.97 18.34
C LYS A 272 4.40 -4.60 17.90
N ALA A 273 3.52 -3.64 17.62
CA ALA A 273 3.91 -2.30 17.22
C ALA A 273 4.74 -1.59 18.31
N ARG A 274 4.32 -1.67 19.58
CA ARG A 274 5.06 -1.08 20.72
C ARG A 274 6.41 -1.76 20.97
N ASN A 275 6.53 -3.07 20.73
CA ASN A 275 7.80 -3.78 20.84
C ASN A 275 8.79 -3.47 19.71
N ILE A 276 8.30 -3.14 18.52
CA ILE A 276 9.15 -2.70 17.39
C ILE A 276 9.78 -1.33 17.72
N ILE A 277 9.01 -0.39 18.26
CA ILE A 277 9.51 0.93 18.66
C ILE A 277 10.53 0.81 19.80
N ARG A 278 10.26 -0.02 20.83
CA ARG A 278 11.22 -0.25 21.93
C ARG A 278 12.55 -0.86 21.48
N ARG A 279 12.59 -1.61 20.38
CA ARG A 279 13.83 -2.20 19.84
C ARG A 279 14.60 -1.28 18.90
N MET A 280 14.01 -0.18 18.42
CA MET A 280 14.72 0.80 17.58
C MET A 280 15.40 1.91 18.39
N TYR A 281 15.01 2.10 19.66
CA TYR A 281 15.52 3.15 20.55
C TYR A 281 16.23 2.61 21.81
N CYS A 282 16.68 1.34 21.80
CA CYS A 282 17.51 0.70 22.82
C CYS A 282 18.58 -0.13 22.14
#